data_AF-A0ABD1FPF6-F1
#
_entry.id   AF-A0ABD1FPF6-F1
#
_cell.length_a   1.000
_cell.length_b   1.000
_cell.length_c   1.000
_cell.angle_alpha   90.00
_cell.angle_beta   90.00
_cell.angle_gamma   90.00
#
_symmetry.space_group_name_H-M   'P 1'
#
loop_
_entity.id
_entity.type
_entity.pdbx_description
1 polymer ?
#
loop_
_entity_poly.entity_id
_entity_poly.type
_entity_poly.pdbx_seq_one_letter_code
_entity_poly.pdbx_strand_id
1 'polypeptide(L)'
;MEHEGEAALESHDLHYHPLTDLEIPHGNSASMKGTWRHVEAGAASGFIFCGQPIVCSDNLHWTELDSSENIRICGFDVETEYFSIFSFPPMGYGFGDLSVLRGCLCVSYILGDDFVIWLMKEYQVEESWTIEYKLSTIGYDFDWVYLRVEPIKLFKDGDILMLLDENSLIYYSNKTRTFQEVGMFKDLDVKDYIDALIFNPSLFSLKKFGFENVISF
;
A
#
# COMPACT_ATOMS: atom_id res chain seq x y z
N MET A 1 42.27 -30.22 -30.04
CA MET A 1 41.48 -29.77 -31.20
C MET A 1 40.28 -30.67 -31.25
N GLU A 2 39.09 -30.07 -31.34
CA GLU A 2 37.74 -30.65 -31.20
C GLU A 2 37.28 -30.78 -29.74
N HIS A 3 36.71 -29.73 -29.15
CA HIS A 3 35.38 -29.10 -29.27
C HIS A 3 34.33 -29.71 -28.33
N GLU A 4 33.87 -28.82 -27.45
CA GLU A 4 32.88 -28.96 -26.39
C GLU A 4 31.49 -29.29 -26.95
N GLY A 5 30.76 -30.15 -26.25
CA GLY A 5 29.34 -30.38 -26.47
C GLY A 5 28.54 -29.39 -25.62
N GLU A 6 27.99 -28.39 -26.29
CA GLU A 6 27.01 -27.43 -25.77
C GLU A 6 25.65 -28.16 -25.60
N ALA A 7 25.15 -28.25 -24.38
CA ALA A 7 23.79 -28.71 -24.11
C ALA A 7 22.86 -27.49 -24.14
N ALA A 8 22.04 -27.41 -25.19
CA ALA A 8 21.00 -26.41 -25.34
C ALA A 8 19.95 -26.55 -24.24
N LEU A 9 19.70 -25.47 -23.48
CA LEU A 9 18.53 -25.33 -22.62
C LEU A 9 17.39 -24.81 -23.49
N GLU A 10 16.39 -25.67 -23.74
CA GLU A 10 15.14 -25.31 -24.41
C GLU A 10 14.35 -24.31 -23.56
N SER A 11 14.15 -23.11 -24.12
CA SER A 11 13.25 -22.09 -23.60
C SER A 11 11.81 -22.62 -23.59
N HIS A 12 11.23 -22.78 -22.40
CA HIS A 12 9.80 -23.05 -22.27
C HIS A 12 9.05 -21.74 -22.54
N ASP A 13 8.38 -21.67 -23.69
CA ASP A 13 7.41 -20.64 -24.03
C ASP A 13 6.23 -20.70 -23.04
N LEU A 14 6.22 -19.79 -22.06
CA LEU A 14 5.02 -19.51 -21.27
C LEU A 14 4.09 -18.64 -22.13
N HIS A 15 3.19 -19.28 -22.86
CA HIS A 15 2.08 -18.61 -23.52
C HIS A 15 1.16 -17.96 -22.48
N TYR A 16 1.17 -16.63 -22.47
CA TYR A 16 0.20 -15.81 -21.75
C TYR A 16 -1.19 -15.97 -22.39
N HIS A 17 -2.13 -16.54 -21.65
CA HIS A 17 -3.55 -16.54 -22.00
C HIS A 17 -4.24 -15.46 -21.16
N PRO A 18 -4.80 -14.39 -21.76
CA PRO A 18 -5.57 -13.41 -21.01
C PRO A 18 -6.86 -14.07 -20.53
N LEU A 19 -7.06 -14.05 -19.20
CA LEU A 19 -8.32 -14.39 -18.56
C LEU A 19 -9.35 -13.34 -19.00
N THR A 20 -10.11 -13.67 -20.04
CA THR A 20 -11.34 -12.96 -20.39
C THR A 20 -12.49 -13.74 -19.75
N ASP A 21 -13.39 -12.99 -19.12
CA ASP A 21 -14.70 -13.39 -18.60
C ASP A 21 -14.72 -14.14 -17.25
N LEU A 22 -14.51 -13.38 -16.16
CA LEU A 22 -15.13 -13.69 -14.88
C LEU A 22 -16.46 -12.93 -14.76
N GLU A 23 -17.58 -13.63 -14.93
CA GLU A 23 -18.91 -13.11 -14.57
C GLU A 23 -19.02 -13.00 -13.03
N ILE A 24 -19.26 -11.79 -12.52
CA ILE A 24 -19.51 -11.54 -11.09
C ILE A 24 -21.03 -11.58 -10.82
N PRO A 25 -21.53 -12.26 -9.78
CA PRO A 25 -22.96 -12.39 -9.53
C PRO A 25 -23.64 -11.06 -9.20
N HIS A 26 -24.80 -10.83 -9.80
CA HIS A 26 -25.61 -9.62 -9.62
C HIS A 26 -26.18 -9.49 -8.20
N GLY A 27 -25.60 -8.59 -7.40
CA GLY A 27 -26.24 -7.99 -6.24
C GLY A 27 -26.93 -6.68 -6.64
N ASN A 28 -28.22 -6.53 -6.31
CA ASN A 28 -29.00 -5.32 -6.61
C ASN A 28 -28.45 -4.09 -5.84
N SER A 29 -27.73 -3.21 -6.53
CA SER A 29 -27.52 -1.81 -6.11
C SER A 29 -27.92 -0.88 -7.26
N ALA A 30 -28.34 0.34 -6.92
CA ALA A 30 -28.78 1.35 -7.89
C ALA A 30 -27.73 1.52 -9.00
N SER A 31 -28.13 1.29 -10.26
CA SER A 31 -27.20 1.28 -11.39
C SER A 31 -26.66 2.69 -11.66
N MET A 32 -25.50 3.02 -11.09
CA MET A 32 -24.65 4.06 -11.67
C MET A 32 -24.32 3.62 -13.10
N LYS A 33 -24.84 4.35 -14.10
CA LYS A 33 -24.47 4.11 -15.51
C LYS A 33 -23.07 4.65 -15.73
N GLY A 34 -22.06 3.83 -15.44
CA GLY A 34 -20.67 4.07 -15.82
C GLY A 34 -20.34 3.39 -17.14
N THR A 35 -19.41 3.96 -17.91
CA THR A 35 -18.75 3.29 -19.03
C THR A 35 -17.30 3.06 -18.67
N TRP A 36 -16.80 1.84 -18.90
CA TRP A 36 -15.38 1.55 -18.81
C TRP A 36 -14.64 2.16 -20.00
N ARG A 37 -13.44 2.70 -19.75
CA ARG A 37 -12.52 3.16 -20.79
C ARG A 37 -11.08 2.80 -20.41
N HIS A 38 -10.24 2.65 -21.43
CA HIS A 38 -8.82 2.40 -21.24
C HIS A 38 -8.07 3.67 -20.81
N VAL A 39 -7.11 3.50 -19.91
CA VAL A 39 -6.10 4.51 -19.56
C VAL A 39 -4.74 3.88 -19.84
N GLU A 40 -3.93 4.54 -20.65
CA GLU A 40 -2.58 4.06 -20.98
C GLU A 40 -1.69 4.15 -19.74
N ALA A 41 -1.24 2.99 -19.24
CA ALA A 41 -0.44 2.92 -18.01
C ALA A 41 1.02 3.37 -18.20
N GLY A 42 1.50 3.41 -19.45
CA GLY A 42 2.84 3.90 -19.78
C GLY A 42 3.94 3.14 -19.03
N ALA A 43 4.74 3.87 -18.24
CA ALA A 43 5.84 3.30 -17.45
C ALA A 43 5.38 2.56 -16.19
N ALA A 44 4.12 2.72 -15.77
CA ALA A 44 3.49 1.87 -14.76
C ALA A 44 3.05 0.57 -15.44
N SER A 45 3.97 -0.37 -15.54
CA SER A 45 3.75 -1.64 -16.25
C SER A 45 4.14 -2.83 -15.36
N GLY A 46 4.11 -2.65 -14.04
CA GLY A 46 4.45 -3.70 -13.09
C GLY A 46 3.61 -4.95 -13.32
N PHE A 47 4.24 -6.10 -13.09
CA PHE A 47 3.61 -7.40 -13.33
C PHE A 47 2.95 -7.96 -12.06
N ILE A 48 3.34 -7.44 -10.89
CA ILE A 48 2.81 -7.85 -9.59
C ILE A 48 2.49 -6.59 -8.78
N PHE A 49 1.23 -6.46 -8.39
CA PHE A 49 0.75 -5.45 -7.46
C PHE A 49 0.97 -5.96 -6.02
N CYS A 50 1.48 -5.10 -5.16
CA CYS A 50 1.72 -5.42 -3.76
C CYS A 50 0.86 -4.52 -2.87
N GLY A 51 0.14 -5.13 -1.91
CA GLY A 51 -0.70 -4.41 -0.95
C GLY A 51 -1.92 -3.70 -1.56
N GLN A 52 -2.60 -2.92 -0.73
CA GLN A 52 -3.76 -2.12 -1.14
C GLN A 52 -3.34 -0.75 -1.65
N PRO A 53 -4.06 -0.17 -2.63
CA PRO A 53 -3.79 1.18 -3.08
C PRO A 53 -4.24 2.21 -2.03
N ILE A 54 -3.43 3.24 -1.83
CA ILE A 54 -3.63 4.30 -0.86
C ILE A 54 -3.82 5.66 -1.55
N VAL A 55 -4.41 6.63 -0.86
CA VAL A 55 -4.55 8.00 -1.39
C VAL A 55 -3.65 8.95 -0.60
N CYS A 56 -2.77 9.67 -1.29
CA CYS A 56 -1.92 10.71 -0.73
C CYS A 56 -1.87 11.90 -1.67
N SER A 57 -1.99 13.13 -1.16
CA SER A 57 -1.99 14.35 -1.98
C SER A 57 -2.95 14.26 -3.18
N ASP A 58 -4.15 13.75 -2.94
CA ASP A 58 -5.23 13.56 -3.93
C ASP A 58 -4.94 12.55 -5.07
N ASN A 59 -3.80 11.86 -5.02
CA ASN A 59 -3.41 10.86 -6.01
C ASN A 59 -3.44 9.44 -5.41
N LEU A 60 -3.78 8.45 -6.24
CA LEU A 60 -3.75 7.04 -5.87
C LEU A 60 -2.31 6.53 -5.92
N HIS A 61 -1.89 5.71 -4.97
CA HIS A 61 -0.56 5.11 -4.97
C HIS A 61 -0.61 3.64 -4.60
N TRP A 62 0.28 2.84 -5.19
CA TRP A 62 0.47 1.43 -4.86
C TRP A 62 1.93 1.05 -5.09
N THR A 63 2.33 -0.12 -4.59
CA THR A 63 3.64 -0.70 -4.89
C THR A 63 3.52 -1.76 -5.97
N GLU A 64 4.53 -1.81 -6.84
CA GLU A 64 4.64 -2.83 -7.87
C GLU A 64 6.07 -3.37 -7.96
N LEU A 65 6.20 -4.61 -8.44
CA LEU A 65 7.48 -5.17 -8.85
C LEU A 65 7.69 -4.95 -10.36
N ASP A 66 8.84 -4.37 -10.71
CA ASP A 66 9.26 -4.26 -12.10
C ASP A 66 9.78 -5.59 -12.67
N SER A 67 10.12 -5.61 -13.96
CA SER A 67 10.67 -6.80 -14.64
C SER A 67 12.01 -7.31 -14.08
N SER A 68 12.66 -6.53 -13.23
CA SER A 68 13.91 -6.84 -12.55
C SER A 68 13.71 -7.09 -11.05
N GLU A 69 12.46 -7.31 -10.62
CA GLU A 69 12.06 -7.57 -9.24
C GLU A 69 12.38 -6.42 -8.27
N ASN A 70 12.56 -5.20 -8.77
CA ASN A 70 12.68 -4.03 -7.90
C ASN A 70 11.29 -3.52 -7.53
N ILE A 71 11.11 -3.21 -6.25
CA ILE A 71 9.91 -2.56 -5.74
C ILE A 71 9.93 -1.09 -6.17
N ARG A 72 8.83 -0.63 -6.75
CA ARG A 72 8.59 0.77 -7.12
C ARG A 72 7.26 1.23 -6.54
N ILE A 73 7.12 2.53 -6.33
CA ILE A 73 5.84 3.14 -5.99
C ILE A 73 5.28 3.77 -7.25
N CYS A 74 4.07 3.38 -7.63
CA CYS A 74 3.30 4.05 -8.66
C CYS A 74 2.37 5.07 -8.00
N GLY A 75 2.30 6.26 -8.58
CA GLY A 75 1.26 7.24 -8.32
C GLY A 75 0.42 7.41 -9.58
N PHE A 76 -0.89 7.56 -9.41
CA PHE A 76 -1.84 7.87 -10.46
C PHE A 76 -2.68 9.07 -10.06
N ASP A 77 -2.57 10.12 -10.86
CA ASP A 77 -3.39 11.31 -10.75
C ASP A 77 -4.69 11.08 -11.52
N VAL A 78 -5.81 11.05 -10.80
CA VAL A 78 -7.14 10.77 -11.37
C VAL A 78 -7.66 11.94 -12.22
N GLU A 79 -7.23 13.18 -11.93
CA GLU A 79 -7.65 14.37 -12.66
C GLU A 79 -6.92 14.50 -13.99
N THR A 80 -5.60 14.25 -13.98
CA THR A 80 -4.77 14.40 -15.17
C THR A 80 -4.53 13.10 -15.94
N GLU A 81 -4.87 11.96 -15.33
CA GLU A 81 -4.66 10.61 -15.85
C GLU A 81 -3.19 10.27 -16.15
N TYR A 82 -2.28 10.91 -15.43
CA TYR A 82 -0.85 10.64 -15.54
C TYR A 82 -0.35 9.74 -14.42
N PHE A 83 0.59 8.87 -14.79
CA PHE A 83 1.31 8.03 -13.86
C PHE A 83 2.66 8.67 -13.52
N SER A 84 3.02 8.58 -12.25
CA SER A 84 4.33 8.93 -11.71
C SER A 84 4.96 7.70 -11.08
N ILE A 85 6.25 7.48 -11.32
CA ILE A 85 6.99 6.37 -10.73
C ILE A 85 7.99 6.95 -9.74
N PHE A 86 8.04 6.39 -8.54
CA PHE A 86 8.99 6.77 -7.51
C PHE A 86 9.84 5.57 -7.11
N SER A 87 11.12 5.83 -6.85
CA SER A 87 11.98 4.89 -6.15
C SER A 87 11.48 4.66 -4.73
N PHE A 88 11.54 3.40 -4.31
CA PHE A 88 11.41 3.05 -2.91
C PHE A 88 12.56 3.68 -2.10
N PRO A 89 12.38 4.06 -0.81
CA PRO A 89 13.49 4.56 0.00
C PRO A 89 14.63 3.54 0.06
N PRO A 90 15.87 3.95 0.41
CA PRO A 90 17.00 3.03 0.53
C PRO A 90 16.70 1.91 1.55
N MET A 91 16.30 0.74 1.06
CA MET A 91 15.90 -0.38 1.91
C MET A 91 17.10 -1.19 2.38
N GLY A 92 16.92 -1.86 3.52
CA GLY A 92 17.60 -3.11 3.81
C GLY A 92 16.95 -4.28 3.04
N TYR A 93 17.14 -5.52 3.50
CA TYR A 93 16.47 -6.68 2.92
C TYR A 93 14.99 -6.74 3.37
N GLY A 94 14.04 -6.84 2.42
CA GLY A 94 12.61 -7.11 2.71
C GLY A 94 11.60 -6.33 1.86
N PHE A 95 10.32 -6.73 1.96
CA PHE A 95 9.18 -5.96 1.45
C PHE A 95 8.75 -4.94 2.52
N GLY A 96 8.58 -3.68 2.13
CA GLY A 96 8.03 -2.64 3.00
C GLY A 96 6.59 -2.30 2.60
N ASP A 97 5.78 -1.90 3.58
CA ASP A 97 4.40 -1.54 3.39
C ASP A 97 4.26 -0.05 3.09
N LEU A 98 3.51 0.26 2.04
CA LEU A 98 3.18 1.65 1.68
C LEU A 98 1.92 2.09 2.45
N SER A 99 1.99 3.27 3.08
CA SER A 99 0.87 3.88 3.81
C SER A 99 0.96 5.42 3.75
N VAL A 100 0.07 6.11 4.46
CA VAL A 100 0.09 7.56 4.66
C VAL A 100 0.19 7.88 6.15
N LEU A 101 1.21 8.67 6.52
CA LEU A 101 1.36 9.18 7.88
C LEU A 101 1.51 10.70 7.85
N ARG A 102 0.64 11.40 8.59
CA ARG A 102 0.57 12.88 8.62
C ARG A 102 0.38 13.52 7.24
N GLY A 103 -0.28 12.83 6.31
CA GLY A 103 -0.50 13.31 4.95
C GLY A 103 0.73 13.20 4.02
N CYS A 104 1.80 12.54 4.47
CA CYS A 104 2.94 12.18 3.65
C CYS A 104 2.87 10.69 3.29
N LEU A 105 3.34 10.32 2.10
CA LEU A 105 3.64 8.93 1.79
C LEU A 105 4.66 8.41 2.80
N CYS A 106 4.41 7.22 3.33
CA CYS A 106 5.35 6.53 4.20
C CYS A 106 5.54 5.08 3.79
N VAL A 107 6.73 4.57 4.06
CA VAL A 107 7.09 3.17 3.91
C VAL A 107 7.54 2.65 5.26
N SER A 108 7.02 1.50 5.66
CA SER A 108 7.38 0.87 6.93
C SER A 108 7.77 -0.59 6.78
N TYR A 109 8.73 -1.03 7.60
CA TYR A 109 9.22 -2.41 7.58
C TYR A 109 9.96 -2.73 8.89
N ILE A 110 10.21 -4.03 9.09
CA ILE A 110 11.02 -4.54 10.20
C ILE A 110 12.46 -4.72 9.72
N LEU A 111 13.41 -4.15 10.47
CA LEU A 111 14.85 -4.25 10.23
C LEU A 111 15.55 -4.77 11.48
N GLY A 112 15.81 -6.08 11.52
CA GLY A 112 16.30 -6.72 12.74
C GLY A 112 15.25 -6.60 13.85
N ASP A 113 15.63 -6.02 14.98
CA ASP A 113 14.72 -5.81 16.12
C ASP A 113 14.13 -4.39 16.18
N ASP A 114 14.05 -3.72 15.03
CA ASP A 114 13.53 -2.37 14.92
C ASP A 114 12.43 -2.28 13.86
N PHE A 115 11.30 -1.70 14.24
CA PHE A 115 10.29 -1.22 13.29
C PHE A 115 10.68 0.17 12.79
N VAL A 116 10.86 0.31 11.48
CA VAL A 116 11.35 1.51 10.82
C VAL A 116 10.24 2.12 9.98
N ILE A 117 10.08 3.45 10.07
CA ILE A 117 9.14 4.21 9.24
C ILE A 117 9.90 5.32 8.51
N TRP A 118 9.87 5.27 7.18
CA TRP A 118 10.32 6.31 6.28
C TRP A 118 9.17 7.21 5.87
N LEU A 119 9.40 8.52 5.82
CA LEU A 119 8.44 9.51 5.29
C LEU A 119 9.07 10.26 4.11
N MET A 120 8.30 10.46 3.05
CA MET A 120 8.62 11.38 1.96
C MET A 120 8.16 12.78 2.39
N LYS A 121 9.10 13.62 2.83
CA LYS A 121 8.78 14.93 3.44
C LYS A 121 8.22 15.92 2.43
N GLU A 122 8.63 15.81 1.17
CA GLU A 122 8.16 16.61 0.05
C GLU A 122 7.56 15.68 -1.00
N TYR A 123 6.27 15.86 -1.28
CA TYR A 123 5.53 14.97 -2.18
C TYR A 123 6.18 14.92 -3.57
N GLN A 124 6.40 13.70 -4.09
CA GLN A 124 7.08 13.40 -5.36
C GLN A 124 8.56 13.80 -5.44
N VAL A 125 9.22 14.08 -4.31
CA VAL A 125 10.67 14.35 -4.25
C VAL A 125 11.36 13.16 -3.57
N GLU A 126 11.99 12.28 -4.36
CA GLU A 126 12.60 11.04 -3.85
C GLU A 126 13.72 11.31 -2.84
N GLU A 127 14.49 12.38 -3.03
CA GLU A 127 15.57 12.78 -2.12
C GLU A 127 15.05 13.25 -0.75
N SER A 128 13.73 13.46 -0.63
CA SER A 128 13.08 13.86 0.63
C SER A 128 12.70 12.68 1.52
N TRP A 129 12.99 11.44 1.11
CA TRP A 129 12.83 10.27 1.97
C TRP A 129 13.74 10.38 3.20
N THR A 130 13.14 10.31 4.39
CA THR A 130 13.87 10.29 5.67
C THR A 130 13.30 9.26 6.64
N ILE A 131 14.15 8.59 7.41
CA ILE A 131 13.71 7.78 8.56
C ILE A 131 13.18 8.74 9.63
N GLU A 132 11.87 8.73 9.85
CA GLU A 132 11.24 9.56 10.89
C GLU A 132 11.14 8.77 12.21
N TYR A 133 10.91 7.46 12.14
CA TYR A 133 10.75 6.60 13.31
C TYR A 133 11.58 5.32 13.20
N LYS A 134 12.15 4.95 14.35
CA LYS A 134 12.84 3.69 14.57
C LYS A 134 12.49 3.20 15.97
N LEU A 135 11.62 2.20 16.05
CA LEU A 135 11.02 1.72 17.29
C LEU A 135 11.54 0.30 17.58
N SER A 136 12.22 0.11 18.70
CA SER A 136 12.73 -1.22 19.06
C SER A 136 11.59 -2.16 19.44
N THR A 137 11.54 -3.33 18.80
CA THR A 137 10.55 -4.39 19.02
C THR A 137 11.01 -5.44 20.05
N ILE A 138 12.21 -5.27 20.63
CA ILE A 138 12.77 -6.18 21.64
C ILE A 138 11.87 -6.24 22.87
N GLY A 139 11.58 -7.46 23.33
CA GLY A 139 10.82 -7.71 24.56
C GLY A 139 9.30 -7.64 24.38
N TYR A 140 8.81 -7.63 23.14
CA TYR A 140 7.40 -7.72 22.82
C TYR A 140 7.12 -9.00 22.01
N ASP A 141 6.19 -9.82 22.50
CA ASP A 141 5.80 -11.12 21.92
C ASP A 141 4.87 -10.99 20.70
N PHE A 142 5.12 -10.01 19.83
CA PHE A 142 4.49 -10.04 18.51
C PHE A 142 5.43 -10.76 17.54
N ASP A 143 4.88 -11.63 16.69
CA ASP A 143 5.66 -12.24 15.62
C ASP A 143 5.88 -11.21 14.51
N TRP A 144 6.80 -10.27 14.70
CA TRP A 144 7.05 -9.18 13.75
C TRP A 144 7.60 -9.68 12.40
N VAL A 145 7.98 -10.95 12.29
CA VAL A 145 8.74 -11.47 11.16
C VAL A 145 7.78 -11.75 10.00
N TYR A 146 8.01 -11.08 8.86
CA TYR A 146 7.19 -11.15 7.64
C TYR A 146 5.77 -10.58 7.75
N LEU A 147 5.41 -9.93 8.85
CA LEU A 147 4.10 -9.31 8.98
C LEU A 147 4.08 -7.92 8.36
N ARG A 148 2.95 -7.62 7.71
CA ARG A 148 2.59 -6.28 7.26
C ARG A 148 2.37 -5.38 8.46
N VAL A 149 3.02 -4.22 8.50
CA VAL A 149 2.84 -3.23 9.57
C VAL A 149 2.52 -1.87 8.97
N GLU A 150 1.28 -1.45 9.13
CA GLU A 150 0.78 -0.18 8.60
C GLU A 150 0.62 0.85 9.71
N PRO A 151 1.38 1.95 9.71
CA PRO A 151 1.05 3.07 10.58
C PRO A 151 -0.27 3.71 10.12
N ILE A 152 -1.24 3.76 11.03
CA ILE A 152 -2.56 4.36 10.77
C ILE A 152 -2.57 5.82 11.21
N LYS A 153 -2.00 6.09 12.39
CA LYS A 153 -2.10 7.41 13.02
C LYS A 153 -0.93 7.71 13.92
N LEU A 154 -0.45 8.93 13.81
CA LEU A 154 0.50 9.53 14.73
C LEU A 154 -0.21 10.58 15.59
N PHE A 155 -0.11 10.42 16.91
CA PHE A 155 -0.69 11.32 17.89
C PHE A 155 0.29 12.46 18.24
N LYS A 156 -0.23 13.52 18.87
CA LYS A 156 0.54 14.76 19.17
C LYS A 156 1.69 14.54 20.15
N ASP A 157 1.59 13.55 21.01
CA ASP A 157 2.59 13.11 21.98
C ASP A 157 3.64 12.16 21.38
N GLY A 158 3.51 11.84 20.09
CA GLY A 158 4.39 10.93 19.37
C GLY A 158 3.97 9.47 19.47
N ASP A 159 2.86 9.16 20.15
CA ASP A 159 2.29 7.81 20.18
C ASP A 159 1.80 7.43 18.79
N ILE A 160 1.80 6.13 18.46
CA ILE A 160 1.51 5.64 17.12
C ILE A 160 0.49 4.50 17.20
N LEU A 161 -0.55 4.58 16.39
CA LEU A 161 -1.47 3.47 16.14
C LEU A 161 -1.09 2.79 14.83
N MET A 162 -0.96 1.47 14.85
CA MET A 162 -0.57 0.64 13.72
C MET A 162 -1.49 -0.55 13.56
N LEU A 163 -1.65 -1.03 12.34
CA LEU A 163 -2.29 -2.31 12.03
C LEU A 163 -1.21 -3.33 11.68
N LEU A 164 -1.23 -4.45 12.37
CA LEU A 164 -0.32 -5.58 12.17
C LEU A 164 -1.13 -6.71 11.49
N ASP A 165 -0.60 -7.19 10.35
CA ASP A 165 -1.13 -8.31 9.56
C ASP A 165 -2.65 -8.28 9.33
N GLU A 166 -3.16 -7.07 9.08
CA GLU A 166 -4.57 -6.85 8.74
C GLU A 166 -5.58 -7.33 9.80
N ASN A 167 -5.17 -7.61 11.04
CA ASN A 167 -6.11 -8.10 12.07
C ASN A 167 -5.83 -7.57 13.48
N SER A 168 -4.61 -7.11 13.75
CA SER A 168 -4.16 -6.76 15.08
C SER A 168 -3.85 -5.28 15.17
N LEU A 169 -4.63 -4.55 15.98
CA LEU A 169 -4.40 -3.13 16.19
C LEU A 169 -3.36 -2.94 17.31
N ILE A 170 -2.21 -2.35 17.01
CA ILE A 170 -1.11 -2.15 17.95
C ILE A 170 -0.95 -0.66 18.26
N TYR A 171 -0.85 -0.33 19.54
CA TYR A 171 -0.53 0.99 20.04
C TYR A 171 0.89 1.05 20.56
N TYR A 172 1.68 1.98 20.04
CA TYR A 172 2.98 2.34 20.57
C TYR A 172 2.87 3.61 21.40
N SER A 173 3.27 3.53 22.68
CA SER A 173 3.46 4.71 23.49
C SER A 173 4.90 5.21 23.41
N ASN A 174 5.07 6.43 22.91
CA ASN A 174 6.35 7.12 22.82
C ASN A 174 6.91 7.49 24.20
N LYS A 175 6.04 7.72 25.19
CA LYS A 175 6.44 8.04 26.56
C LYS A 175 7.09 6.85 27.26
N THR A 176 6.46 5.67 27.18
CA THR A 176 6.95 4.46 27.87
C THR A 176 7.84 3.61 26.98
N ARG A 177 7.88 3.87 25.66
CA ARG A 177 8.58 3.06 24.65
C ARG A 177 8.05 1.63 24.59
N THR A 178 6.73 1.48 24.69
CA THR A 178 6.07 0.17 24.77
C THR A 178 4.99 -0.02 23.71
N PHE A 179 4.88 -1.24 23.20
CA PHE A 179 3.78 -1.69 22.37
C PHE A 179 2.70 -2.35 23.23
N GLN A 180 1.44 -2.15 22.85
CA GLN A 180 0.27 -2.76 23.47
C GLN A 180 -0.73 -3.12 22.36
N GLU A 181 -1.29 -4.31 22.43
CA GLU A 181 -2.42 -4.67 21.58
C GLU A 181 -3.68 -3.95 22.05
N VAL A 182 -4.40 -3.35 21.11
CA VAL A 182 -5.65 -2.65 21.37
C VAL A 182 -6.80 -3.62 21.11
N GLY A 183 -7.39 -4.14 22.18
CA GLY A 183 -8.50 -5.09 22.11
C GLY A 183 -9.82 -4.45 21.66
N MET A 184 -9.89 -3.95 20.43
CA MET A 184 -11.10 -3.43 19.79
C MET A 184 -11.88 -4.52 19.05
N PHE A 185 -11.21 -5.58 18.58
CA PHE A 185 -11.75 -6.59 17.68
C PHE A 185 -11.89 -7.96 18.34
N LYS A 186 -12.45 -8.01 19.55
CA LYS A 186 -12.50 -9.24 20.38
C LYS A 186 -13.42 -10.33 19.83
N ASP A 187 -14.29 -9.99 18.88
CA ASP A 187 -15.27 -10.89 18.28
C ASP A 187 -14.90 -11.31 16.85
N LEU A 188 -13.75 -10.87 16.33
CA LEU A 188 -13.28 -11.29 15.00
C LEU A 188 -12.72 -12.72 15.07
N ASP A 189 -13.07 -13.53 14.08
CA ASP A 189 -12.48 -14.84 13.87
C ASP A 189 -11.10 -14.67 13.20
N VAL A 190 -10.24 -15.69 13.28
CA VAL A 190 -8.86 -15.66 12.72
C VAL A 190 -8.84 -15.41 11.19
N LYS A 191 -10.00 -15.50 10.54
CA LYS A 191 -10.18 -15.29 9.09
C LYS A 191 -10.67 -13.90 8.72
N ASP A 192 -10.96 -13.06 9.70
CA ASP A 192 -11.48 -11.72 9.44
C ASP A 192 -10.32 -10.75 9.20
N TYR A 193 -10.27 -10.19 8.00
CA TYR A 193 -9.32 -9.16 7.62
C TYR A 193 -9.92 -7.77 7.88
N ILE A 194 -9.08 -6.85 8.33
CA ILE A 194 -9.38 -5.47 8.66
C ILE A 194 -8.58 -4.60 7.71
N ASP A 195 -9.28 -3.75 6.97
CA ASP A 195 -8.65 -2.69 6.20
C ASP A 195 -8.79 -1.36 6.94
N ALA A 196 -7.66 -0.71 7.19
CA ALA A 196 -7.66 0.62 7.78
C ALA A 196 -7.63 1.70 6.68
N LEU A 197 -8.79 2.30 6.42
CA LEU A 197 -8.89 3.44 5.50
C LEU A 197 -8.84 4.75 6.28
N ILE A 198 -7.85 5.60 5.98
CA ILE A 198 -7.78 6.95 6.54
C ILE A 198 -8.87 7.80 5.86
N PHE A 199 -9.98 7.98 6.55
CA PHE A 199 -11.04 8.87 6.10
C PHE A 199 -10.72 10.32 6.49
N ASN A 200 -10.35 11.15 5.50
CA ASN A 200 -10.29 12.59 5.67
C ASN A 200 -11.62 13.22 5.20
N PRO A 201 -12.53 13.59 6.11
CA PRO A 201 -13.80 14.20 5.72
C PRO A 201 -13.54 15.55 5.06
N SER A 202 -13.75 15.62 3.75
CA SER A 202 -13.80 16.90 3.05
C SER A 202 -15.24 17.41 3.01
N LEU A 203 -15.46 18.67 3.36
CA LEU A 203 -16.79 19.32 3.30
C LEU A 203 -17.18 19.72 1.85
N PHE A 204 -16.59 19.08 0.84
CA PHE A 204 -16.98 19.33 -0.54
C PHE A 204 -18.37 18.73 -0.77
N SER A 205 -19.33 19.60 -1.03
CA SER A 205 -20.64 19.22 -1.54
C SER A 205 -20.45 18.38 -2.81
N LEU A 206 -20.92 17.12 -2.82
CA LEU A 206 -20.86 16.18 -3.96
C LEU A 206 -21.46 16.73 -5.28
N LYS A 207 -22.14 17.88 -5.23
CA LYS A 207 -22.73 18.60 -6.38
C LYS A 207 -21.74 18.96 -7.51
N LYS A 208 -20.43 18.76 -7.34
CA LYS A 208 -19.42 19.04 -8.37
C LYS A 208 -19.00 17.82 -9.18
N PHE A 209 -19.41 16.61 -8.81
CA PHE A 209 -19.37 15.49 -9.75
C PHE A 209 -20.51 15.67 -10.73
N GLY A 210 -20.18 15.93 -12.00
CA GLY A 210 -21.15 16.06 -13.07
C GLY A 210 -22.05 14.82 -13.08
N PHE A 211 -23.36 15.07 -13.05
CA PHE A 211 -24.47 14.11 -13.12
C PHE A 211 -24.88 13.39 -11.83
N GLU A 212 -25.30 14.13 -10.80
CA GLU A 212 -26.28 13.59 -9.85
C GLU A 212 -27.46 14.55 -9.66
N ASN A 213 -28.60 14.16 -10.24
CA ASN A 213 -29.92 14.67 -9.84
C ASN A 213 -30.21 14.15 -8.43
N VAL A 214 -29.75 14.87 -7.42
CA VAL A 214 -30.10 14.57 -6.03
C VAL A 214 -31.55 14.99 -5.82
N ILE A 215 -32.44 14.00 -5.75
CA ILE A 215 -33.80 14.19 -5.24
C ILE A 215 -33.66 14.40 -3.73
N SER A 216 -34.03 15.58 -3.25
CA SER A 216 -34.13 15.88 -1.82
C SER A 216 -35.42 15.29 -1.26
N PHE A 217 -35.32 14.61 -0.11
CA PHE A 217 -36.46 14.31 0.75
C PHE A 217 -36.87 15.55 1.56
#